data_AF-A0A844ZES4-F1
#
_entry.id   AF-A0A844ZES4-F1
#
_cell.length_a   1.000
_cell.length_b   1.000
_cell.length_c   1.000
_cell.angle_alpha   90.00
_cell.angle_beta   90.00
_cell.angle_gamma   90.00
#
_symmetry.space_group_name_H-M   'P 1'
#
loop_
_entity.id
_entity.type
_entity.pdbx_description
1 polymer ?
#
loop_
_entity_poly.entity_id
_entity_poly.type
_entity_poly.pdbx_seq_one_letter_code
_entity_poly.pdbx_strand_id
1 'polypeptide(L)'
;MRGADAVYLLWGELRLDNPAQIVPLLQTPPRGQAQELWLVVRAERLDWSESAYTQLLDAAERWNGSGGLTGVQIDFDSSTGGLRGYAEFLADLKTKLPNDLQLSATGLMDWQANASDESLAAMASALDEIVVQAYQNTTTLPNYDRYLRATERLDIPYRVAVVEGGEWTAPKHLAGDPYFKGYVVFLLAPKFRGGAR
;
A
#
# COMPACT_ATOMS: atom_id res chain seq x y z
N MET A 1 -4.59 -18.75 5.18
CA MET A 1 -3.28 -18.08 5.01
C MET A 1 -2.22 -18.88 5.75
N ARG A 2 -1.67 -19.96 5.18
CA ARG A 2 -0.49 -20.63 5.77
C ARG A 2 0.71 -20.27 4.91
N GLY A 3 1.70 -19.59 5.49
CA GLY A 3 3.00 -19.34 4.85
C GLY A 3 3.17 -18.02 4.09
N ALA A 4 2.34 -17.00 4.31
CA ALA A 4 2.63 -15.65 3.81
C ALA A 4 3.41 -14.87 4.86
N ASP A 5 4.50 -14.22 4.47
CA ASP A 5 5.31 -13.39 5.38
C ASP A 5 4.57 -12.10 5.76
N ALA A 6 3.92 -11.45 4.77
CA ALA A 6 3.14 -10.24 4.98
C ALA A 6 1.70 -10.39 4.47
N VAL A 7 0.75 -9.79 5.20
CA VAL A 7 -0.66 -9.73 4.84
C VAL A 7 -1.17 -8.30 4.94
N TYR A 8 -1.70 -7.79 3.82
CA TYR A 8 -2.32 -6.47 3.72
C TYR A 8 -3.84 -6.65 3.62
N LEU A 9 -4.57 -6.16 4.61
CA LEU A 9 -6.02 -6.35 4.70
C LEU A 9 -6.74 -5.03 4.47
N LEU A 10 -7.57 -4.99 3.43
CA LEU A 10 -8.49 -3.88 3.20
C LEU A 10 -9.50 -3.82 4.35
N TRP A 11 -9.25 -2.91 5.28
CA TRP A 11 -10.06 -2.72 6.47
C TRP A 11 -11.20 -1.76 6.22
N GLY A 12 -10.96 -0.67 5.49
CA GLY A 12 -11.98 0.35 5.26
C GLY A 12 -11.71 1.24 4.06
N GLU A 13 -12.73 2.02 3.71
CA GLU A 13 -12.72 2.95 2.58
C GLU A 13 -13.13 4.34 3.04
N LEU A 14 -12.36 5.37 2.68
CA LEU A 14 -12.78 6.76 2.76
C LEU A 14 -13.13 7.25 1.36
N ARG A 15 -14.40 7.62 1.18
CA ARG A 15 -14.98 7.93 -0.13
C ARG A 15 -14.98 9.42 -0.42
N LEU A 16 -15.09 9.75 -1.71
CA LEU A 16 -15.02 11.11 -2.22
C LEU A 16 -16.10 12.02 -1.60
N ASP A 17 -17.27 11.49 -1.29
CA ASP A 17 -18.43 12.23 -0.80
C ASP A 17 -18.38 12.57 0.70
N ASN A 18 -17.56 11.88 1.49
CA ASN A 18 -17.53 12.07 2.94
C ASN A 18 -16.09 12.02 3.51
N PRO A 19 -15.47 13.17 3.80
CA PRO A 19 -14.12 13.22 4.39
C PRO A 19 -14.08 12.79 5.86
N ALA A 20 -15.24 12.61 6.50
CA ALA A 20 -15.34 12.39 7.94
C ALA A 20 -15.50 10.93 8.35
N GLN A 21 -15.67 10.02 7.39
CA GLN A 21 -16.02 8.64 7.67
C GLN A 21 -15.17 7.66 6.87
N ILE A 22 -14.55 6.73 7.59
CA ILE A 22 -13.99 5.53 6.99
C ILE A 22 -15.03 4.44 7.15
N VAL A 23 -15.53 3.88 6.05
CA VAL A 23 -16.50 2.79 6.07
C VAL A 23 -15.74 1.47 6.28
N PRO A 24 -15.89 0.78 7.42
CA PRO A 24 -15.20 -0.47 7.65
C PRO A 24 -15.81 -1.58 6.78
N LEU A 25 -14.96 -2.30 6.06
CA LEU A 25 -15.28 -3.49 5.28
C LEU A 25 -15.03 -4.78 6.06
N LEU A 26 -14.13 -4.72 7.06
CA LEU A 26 -13.82 -5.82 7.96
C LEU A 26 -13.96 -5.37 9.41
N GLN A 27 -14.70 -6.16 10.21
CA GLN A 27 -14.89 -5.86 11.63
C GLN A 27 -13.94 -6.62 12.55
N THR A 28 -13.38 -7.75 12.11
CA THR A 28 -12.50 -8.60 12.93
C THR A 28 -11.26 -9.07 12.17
N PRO A 29 -10.12 -9.24 12.86
CA PRO A 29 -8.94 -9.83 12.27
C PRO A 29 -9.20 -11.24 11.73
N PRO A 30 -8.81 -11.55 10.49
CA PRO A 30 -8.93 -12.90 9.97
C PRO A 30 -8.07 -13.86 10.79
N ARG A 31 -8.54 -15.10 10.94
CA ARG A 31 -7.79 -16.15 11.65
C ARG A 31 -6.59 -16.60 10.81
N GLY A 32 -5.38 -16.47 11.36
CA GLY A 32 -4.13 -16.88 10.73
C GLY A 32 -2.93 -16.27 11.44
N GLN A 33 -1.74 -16.75 11.13
CA GLN A 33 -0.47 -16.13 11.54
C GLN A 33 0.21 -15.64 10.27
N ALA A 34 0.49 -14.34 10.23
CA ALA A 34 1.43 -13.71 9.31
C ALA A 34 2.50 -13.01 10.16
N GLN A 35 3.72 -12.87 9.65
CA GLN A 35 4.78 -12.17 10.37
C GLN A 35 4.50 -10.66 10.37
N GLU A 36 3.99 -10.17 9.25
CA GLU A 36 3.56 -8.79 9.09
C GLU A 36 2.07 -8.71 8.78
N LEU A 37 1.40 -7.78 9.45
CA LEU A 37 -0.02 -7.51 9.27
C LEU A 37 -0.24 -6.00 9.09
N TRP A 38 -0.84 -5.62 7.97
CA TRP A 38 -1.09 -4.23 7.61
C TRP A 38 -2.58 -3.96 7.46
N LEU A 39 -3.08 -2.91 8.12
CA LEU A 39 -4.43 -2.39 7.89
C LEU A 39 -4.43 -1.43 6.71
N VAL A 40 -5.12 -1.78 5.64
CA VAL A 40 -5.22 -0.95 4.44
C VAL A 40 -6.49 -0.10 4.49
N VAL A 41 -6.34 1.21 4.29
CA VAL A 41 -7.44 2.12 4.01
C VAL A 41 -7.36 2.55 2.56
N ARG A 42 -8.42 2.28 1.78
CA ARG A 42 -8.56 2.86 0.45
C ARG A 42 -9.13 4.25 0.57
N ALA A 43 -8.44 5.24 0.02
CA ALA A 43 -8.85 6.63 0.04
C ALA A 43 -9.20 7.11 -1.37
N GLU A 44 -10.23 7.93 -1.50
CA GLU A 44 -10.55 8.67 -2.73
C GLU A 44 -10.20 10.17 -2.60
N ARG A 45 -9.83 10.62 -1.40
CA ARG A 45 -9.42 11.98 -1.07
C ARG A 45 -8.49 11.99 0.15
N LEU A 46 -7.73 13.07 0.33
CA LEU A 46 -6.70 13.20 1.38
C LEU A 46 -7.04 14.23 2.47
N ASP A 47 -8.06 15.06 2.28
CA ASP A 47 -8.51 16.05 3.27
C ASP A 47 -9.44 15.41 4.32
N TRP A 48 -8.93 14.39 5.00
CA TRP A 48 -9.62 13.66 6.05
C TRP A 48 -9.93 14.58 7.24
N SER A 49 -11.12 14.45 7.81
CA SER A 49 -11.43 15.13 9.06
C SER A 49 -10.85 14.38 10.27
N GLU A 50 -10.79 15.04 11.43
CA GLU A 50 -10.37 14.44 12.70
C GLU A 50 -11.14 13.16 13.06
N SER A 51 -12.42 13.05 12.67
CA SER A 51 -13.21 11.84 12.96
C SER A 51 -12.76 10.65 12.13
N ALA A 52 -12.28 10.86 10.90
CA ALA A 52 -11.71 9.79 10.08
C ALA A 52 -10.37 9.32 10.66
N TYR A 53 -9.50 10.24 11.09
CA TYR A 53 -8.27 9.88 11.79
C TYR A 53 -8.55 9.09 13.07
N THR A 54 -9.50 9.54 13.90
CA THR A 54 -9.90 8.82 15.12
C THR A 54 -10.37 7.39 14.81
N GLN A 55 -11.19 7.21 13.77
CA GLN A 55 -11.65 5.86 13.34
C GLN A 55 -10.49 4.94 12.97
N LEU A 56 -9.48 5.45 12.25
CA LEU A 56 -8.29 4.69 11.88
C LEU A 56 -7.46 4.32 13.13
N LEU A 57 -7.20 5.28 14.02
CA LEU A 57 -6.40 5.05 15.22
C LEU A 57 -7.07 4.04 16.16
N ASP A 58 -8.37 4.17 16.40
CA ASP A 58 -9.14 3.21 17.19
C ASP A 58 -9.11 1.80 16.56
N ALA A 59 -9.14 1.72 15.22
CA ALA A 59 -9.03 0.45 14.53
C ALA A 59 -7.63 -0.14 14.68
N ALA A 60 -6.57 0.66 14.50
CA ALA A 60 -5.20 0.22 14.69
C ALA A 60 -4.96 -0.30 16.11
N GLU A 61 -5.44 0.39 17.14
CA GLU A 61 -5.36 -0.06 18.54
C GLU A 61 -6.07 -1.40 18.75
N ARG A 62 -7.33 -1.52 18.30
CA ARG A 62 -8.11 -2.77 18.43
C ARG A 62 -7.43 -3.95 17.74
N TRP A 63 -6.84 -3.73 16.57
CA TRP A 63 -6.17 -4.77 15.80
C TRP A 63 -4.75 -5.08 16.31
N ASN A 64 -4.11 -4.12 16.97
CA ASN A 64 -2.82 -4.30 17.64
C ASN A 64 -2.95 -4.88 19.06
N GLY A 65 -4.15 -5.26 19.54
CA GLY A 65 -4.38 -5.68 20.93
C GLY A 65 -3.55 -6.85 21.47
N SER A 66 -2.76 -7.53 20.63
CA SER A 66 -1.75 -8.53 21.05
C SER A 66 -0.33 -8.28 20.50
N GLY A 67 -0.05 -7.07 20.00
CA GLY A 67 1.22 -6.71 19.37
C GLY A 67 1.42 -7.31 17.97
N GLY A 68 0.33 -7.69 17.31
CA GLY A 68 0.37 -8.40 16.02
C GLY A 68 0.23 -7.50 14.79
N LEU A 69 -0.01 -6.20 14.96
CA LEU A 69 -0.15 -5.26 13.85
C LEU A 69 1.21 -4.62 13.53
N THR A 70 1.62 -4.70 12.27
CA THR A 70 2.85 -4.05 11.77
C THR A 70 2.63 -2.58 11.49
N GLY A 71 1.49 -2.23 10.88
CA GLY A 71 1.24 -0.87 10.48
C GLY A 71 -0.06 -0.63 9.72
N VAL A 72 -0.16 0.58 9.19
CA VAL A 72 -1.25 1.02 8.32
C VAL A 72 -0.69 1.22 6.92
N GLN A 73 -1.48 0.88 5.90
CA GLN A 73 -1.20 1.24 4.52
C GLN A 73 -2.31 2.14 3.97
N ILE A 74 -1.94 3.21 3.28
CA ILE A 74 -2.88 4.04 2.52
C ILE A 74 -2.85 3.62 1.06
N ASP A 75 -4.02 3.21 0.54
CA ASP A 75 -4.23 2.93 -0.87
C ASP A 75 -4.90 4.14 -1.52
N PHE A 76 -4.12 4.95 -2.22
CA PHE A 76 -4.56 6.19 -2.86
C PHE A 76 -3.88 6.37 -4.22
N ASP A 77 -4.68 6.49 -5.28
CA ASP A 77 -4.23 6.65 -6.66
C ASP A 77 -3.73 8.08 -6.93
N SER A 78 -2.64 8.48 -6.29
CA SER A 78 -2.04 9.80 -6.53
C SER A 78 -1.44 9.86 -7.94
N SER A 79 -1.79 10.89 -8.71
CA SER A 79 -1.06 11.19 -9.94
C SER A 79 0.39 11.60 -9.62
N THR A 80 1.32 11.40 -10.55
CA THR A 80 2.72 11.86 -10.40
C THR A 80 2.82 13.34 -9.98
N GLY A 81 1.94 14.21 -10.51
CA GLY A 81 1.92 15.64 -10.14
C GLY A 81 1.33 15.94 -8.76
N GLY A 82 0.58 15.00 -8.17
CA GLY A 82 -0.01 15.10 -6.83
C GLY A 82 0.87 14.52 -5.71
N LEU A 83 2.02 13.95 -6.04
CA LEU A 83 2.86 13.23 -5.09
C LEU A 83 3.33 14.05 -3.90
N ARG A 84 3.64 15.34 -4.09
CA ARG A 84 4.04 16.19 -2.98
C ARG A 84 2.91 16.36 -1.96
N GLY A 85 1.68 16.62 -2.42
CA GLY A 85 0.52 16.73 -1.53
C GLY A 85 0.20 15.39 -0.84
N TYR A 86 0.47 14.27 -1.52
CA TYR A 86 0.33 12.95 -0.91
C TYR A 86 1.40 12.70 0.17
N ALA A 87 2.65 13.06 -0.07
CA ALA A 87 3.72 12.98 0.91
C ALA A 87 3.45 13.85 2.15
N GLU A 88 2.93 15.07 1.96
CA GLU A 88 2.51 15.96 3.05
C GLU A 88 1.41 15.32 3.92
N PHE A 89 0.39 14.73 3.29
CA PHE A 89 -0.64 13.97 3.99
C PHE A 89 -0.07 12.77 4.77
N LEU A 90 0.81 11.98 4.15
CA LEU A 90 1.40 10.80 4.79
C LEU A 90 2.30 11.17 5.97
N ALA A 91 3.08 12.26 5.85
CA ALA A 91 3.91 12.77 6.93
C ALA A 91 3.03 13.21 8.12
N ASP A 92 1.94 13.90 7.86
CA ASP A 92 0.97 14.30 8.89
C ASP A 92 0.30 13.09 9.55
N LEU A 93 -0.08 12.06 8.78
CA LEU A 93 -0.61 10.81 9.31
C LEU A 93 0.44 10.07 10.17
N LYS A 94 1.70 10.00 9.74
CA LYS A 94 2.78 9.33 10.49
C LYS A 94 2.95 9.93 11.89
N THR A 95 2.76 11.25 12.06
CA THR A 95 2.83 11.90 13.37
C THR A 95 1.69 11.55 14.32
N LYS A 96 0.55 11.08 13.78
CA LYS A 96 -0.63 10.67 14.55
C LYS A 96 -0.63 9.19 14.92
N LEU A 97 0.09 8.37 14.16
CA LEU A 97 0.20 6.94 14.42
C LEU A 97 1.01 6.67 15.70
N PRO A 98 0.69 5.59 16.45
CA PRO A 98 1.57 5.07 17.48
C PRO A 98 2.98 4.82 16.94
N ASN A 99 4.01 5.17 17.71
CA ASN A 99 5.41 5.11 17.28
C ASN A 99 5.90 3.69 16.94
N ASP A 100 5.23 2.66 17.45
CA ASP A 100 5.50 1.25 17.17
C ASP A 100 4.87 0.76 15.85
N LEU A 101 3.97 1.54 15.26
CA LEU A 101 3.33 1.22 13.99
C LEU A 101 4.04 1.87 12.80
N GLN A 102 4.20 1.07 11.75
CA GLN A 102 4.73 1.51 10.47
C GLN A 102 3.64 2.13 9.59
N LEU A 103 4.05 2.94 8.63
CA LEU A 103 3.20 3.52 7.59
C LEU A 103 3.71 3.09 6.22
N SER A 104 2.80 2.52 5.42
CA SER A 104 3.02 2.13 4.03
C SER A 104 2.04 2.86 3.11
N ALA A 105 2.34 2.84 1.81
CA ALA A 105 1.42 3.32 0.78
C ALA A 105 1.47 2.41 -0.45
N THR A 106 0.35 2.30 -1.17
CA THR A 106 0.42 1.87 -2.58
C THR A 106 1.05 2.97 -3.42
N GLY A 107 1.89 2.57 -4.36
CA GLY A 107 2.50 3.45 -5.33
C GLY A 107 2.19 3.03 -6.76
N LEU A 108 1.80 3.98 -7.60
CA LEU A 108 1.69 3.73 -9.02
C LEU A 108 3.09 3.56 -9.62
N MET A 109 3.15 2.69 -10.62
CA MET A 109 4.40 2.30 -11.28
C MET A 109 5.07 3.42 -12.09
N ASP A 110 4.33 4.50 -12.40
CA ASP A 110 4.86 5.65 -13.13
C ASP A 110 5.63 6.63 -12.24
N TRP A 111 5.47 6.57 -10.91
CA TRP A 111 6.09 7.50 -9.97
C TRP A 111 7.61 7.43 -10.03
N GLN A 112 8.17 6.22 -9.95
CA GLN A 112 9.61 6.02 -9.94
C GLN A 112 10.26 6.49 -11.24
N ALA A 113 9.53 6.44 -12.35
CA ALA A 113 10.02 6.89 -13.64
C ALA A 113 9.86 8.40 -13.86
N ASN A 114 8.80 9.02 -13.34
CA ASN A 114 8.38 10.36 -13.77
C ASN A 114 8.30 11.42 -12.65
N ALA A 115 8.27 11.02 -11.38
CA ALA A 115 8.26 11.96 -10.26
C ALA A 115 9.61 12.69 -10.13
N SER A 116 9.57 13.90 -9.58
CA SER A 116 10.80 14.61 -9.21
C SER A 116 11.50 13.89 -8.05
N ASP A 117 12.83 14.00 -7.99
CA ASP A 117 13.61 13.44 -6.87
C ASP A 117 13.15 14.01 -5.52
N GLU A 118 12.76 15.28 -5.49
CA GLU A 118 12.18 15.92 -4.29
C GLU A 118 10.88 15.23 -3.84
N SER A 119 9.99 14.88 -4.77
CA SER A 119 8.74 14.19 -4.44
C SER A 119 9.00 12.77 -3.95
N LEU A 120 9.94 12.06 -4.57
CA LEU A 120 10.34 10.71 -4.14
C LEU A 120 11.01 10.74 -2.76
N ALA A 121 11.88 11.73 -2.50
CA ALA A 121 12.50 11.93 -1.20
C ALA A 121 11.46 12.27 -0.11
N ALA A 122 10.47 13.10 -0.42
CA ALA A 122 9.38 13.41 0.50
C ALA A 122 8.57 12.15 0.86
N MET A 123 8.27 11.29 -0.12
CA MET A 123 7.62 10.00 0.11
C MET A 123 8.49 9.08 0.97
N ALA A 124 9.79 8.96 0.64
CA ALA A 124 10.74 8.16 1.39
C ALA A 124 10.90 8.62 2.85
N SER A 125 10.75 9.93 3.10
CA SER A 125 10.78 10.48 4.45
C SER A 125 9.50 10.24 5.26
N ALA A 126 8.36 10.05 4.59
CA ALA A 126 7.07 9.91 5.26
C ALA A 126 6.69 8.45 5.55
N LEU A 127 7.30 7.51 4.83
CA LEU A 127 6.91 6.09 4.81
C LEU A 127 8.02 5.18 5.35
N ASP A 128 7.62 4.03 5.87
CA ASP A 128 8.52 2.92 6.19
C ASP A 128 8.66 1.95 5.01
N GLU A 129 7.63 1.85 4.16
CA GLU A 129 7.61 1.01 2.96
C GLU A 129 6.70 1.59 1.85
N ILE A 130 6.99 1.28 0.59
CA ILE A 130 6.08 1.48 -0.55
C ILE A 130 5.74 0.14 -1.21
N VAL A 131 4.46 -0.08 -1.54
CA VAL A 131 4.01 -1.22 -2.36
C VAL A 131 3.71 -0.76 -3.79
N VAL A 132 4.62 -1.02 -4.72
CA VAL A 132 4.52 -0.60 -6.12
C VAL A 132 3.59 -1.55 -6.90
N GLN A 133 2.48 -1.04 -7.40
CA GLN A 133 1.47 -1.83 -8.12
C GLN A 133 1.86 -2.04 -9.59
N ALA A 134 2.02 -3.30 -9.99
CA ALA A 134 2.37 -3.71 -11.36
C ALA A 134 1.16 -4.09 -12.23
N TYR A 135 -0.04 -3.66 -11.85
CA TYR A 135 -1.28 -4.01 -12.52
C TYR A 135 -2.24 -2.82 -12.50
N GLN A 136 -3.20 -2.86 -13.43
CA GLN A 136 -4.37 -2.00 -13.40
C GLN A 136 -5.61 -2.89 -13.44
N ASN A 137 -6.52 -2.70 -12.49
CA ASN A 137 -7.68 -3.57 -12.28
C ASN A 137 -7.26 -5.05 -12.09
N THR A 138 -7.48 -5.89 -13.10
CA THR A 138 -7.20 -7.34 -13.06
C THR A 138 -6.06 -7.75 -14.01
N THR A 139 -5.34 -6.77 -14.58
CA THR A 139 -4.40 -7.01 -15.68
C THR A 139 -3.04 -6.44 -15.34
N THR A 140 -1.99 -7.26 -15.47
CA THR A 140 -0.60 -6.78 -15.36
C THR A 140 -0.33 -5.67 -16.37
N LEU A 141 0.34 -4.60 -15.94
CA LEU A 141 0.72 -3.51 -16.83
C LEU A 141 1.71 -4.00 -17.90
N PRO A 142 1.53 -3.68 -19.18
CA PRO A 142 2.52 -4.01 -20.20
C PRO A 142 3.84 -3.27 -19.93
N ASN A 143 4.97 -3.90 -20.28
CA ASN A 143 6.31 -3.33 -20.11
C ASN A 143 6.65 -2.91 -18.66
N TYR A 144 6.07 -3.58 -17.65
CA TYR A 144 6.35 -3.31 -16.24
C TYR A 144 7.84 -3.36 -15.90
N ASP A 145 8.61 -4.18 -16.61
CA ASP A 145 10.06 -4.33 -16.42
C ASP A 145 10.80 -3.02 -16.65
N ARG A 146 10.37 -2.21 -17.63
CA ARG A 146 10.95 -0.89 -17.91
C ARG A 146 10.75 0.05 -16.75
N TYR A 147 9.54 0.10 -16.20
CA TYR A 147 9.22 1.00 -15.08
C TYR A 147 9.92 0.55 -13.80
N LEU A 148 9.99 -0.76 -13.57
CA LEU A 148 10.67 -1.32 -12.40
C LEU A 148 12.18 -1.14 -12.42
N ARG A 149 12.81 -0.75 -13.54
CA ARG A 149 14.22 -0.32 -13.50
C ARG A 149 14.40 0.97 -12.70
N ALA A 150 13.40 1.83 -12.68
CA ALA A 150 13.47 3.10 -11.99
C ALA A 150 13.29 2.97 -10.47
N THR A 151 12.99 1.77 -9.94
CA THR A 151 12.93 1.54 -8.48
C THR A 151 14.26 1.77 -7.78
N GLU A 152 15.38 1.80 -8.51
CA GLU A 152 16.68 2.24 -7.97
C GLU A 152 16.67 3.69 -7.44
N ARG A 153 15.68 4.49 -7.84
CA ARG A 153 15.44 5.85 -7.32
C ARG A 153 14.63 5.87 -6.03
N LEU A 154 14.09 4.73 -5.60
CA LEU A 154 13.39 4.60 -4.34
C LEU A 154 14.41 4.33 -3.23
N ASP A 155 14.81 5.38 -2.52
CA ASP A 155 15.67 5.28 -1.33
C ASP A 155 14.87 4.83 -0.08
N ILE A 156 13.95 3.88 -0.25
CA ILE A 156 13.03 3.38 0.77
C ILE A 156 12.70 1.91 0.50
N PRO A 157 12.53 1.06 1.54
CA PRO A 157 12.03 -0.30 1.36
C PRO A 157 10.77 -0.36 0.47
N TYR A 158 10.73 -1.33 -0.43
CA TYR A 158 9.57 -1.50 -1.29
C TYR A 158 9.27 -2.95 -1.61
N ARG A 159 8.00 -3.21 -1.90
CA ARG A 159 7.51 -4.47 -2.48
C ARG A 159 6.91 -4.20 -3.84
N VAL A 160 6.84 -5.23 -4.67
CA VAL A 160 6.12 -5.17 -5.95
C VAL A 160 4.83 -5.97 -5.82
N ALA A 161 3.69 -5.29 -5.97
CA ALA A 161 2.40 -5.92 -5.98
C ALA A 161 2.05 -6.41 -7.39
N VAL A 162 1.71 -7.70 -7.50
CA VAL A 162 1.24 -8.36 -8.71
C VAL A 162 -0.21 -8.81 -8.51
N VAL A 163 -0.96 -8.96 -9.60
CA VAL A 163 -2.36 -9.43 -9.51
C VAL A 163 -2.44 -10.96 -9.59
N GLU A 164 -3.33 -11.56 -8.80
CA GLU A 164 -3.62 -13.00 -8.87
C GLU A 164 -4.00 -13.42 -10.30
N GLY A 165 -3.30 -14.40 -10.84
CA GLY A 165 -3.53 -14.92 -12.20
C GLY A 165 -3.01 -14.01 -13.32
N GLY A 166 -2.37 -12.88 -13.00
CA GLY A 166 -1.75 -12.01 -13.99
C GLY A 166 -0.49 -12.62 -14.61
N GLU A 167 -0.23 -12.29 -15.88
CA GLU A 167 1.03 -12.63 -16.51
C GLU A 167 2.17 -11.87 -15.83
N TRP A 168 3.13 -12.59 -15.26
CA TRP A 168 4.22 -11.99 -14.50
C TRP A 168 5.52 -12.78 -14.68
N THR A 169 6.62 -12.05 -14.86
CA THR A 169 7.98 -12.58 -14.86
C THR A 169 8.85 -11.63 -14.06
N ALA A 170 9.35 -12.10 -12.92
CA ALA A 170 10.17 -11.31 -12.02
C ALA A 170 11.39 -10.68 -12.73
N PRO A 171 11.52 -9.34 -12.76
CA PRO A 171 12.73 -8.70 -13.27
C PRO A 171 13.95 -9.09 -12.43
N LYS A 172 15.01 -9.54 -13.10
CA LYS A 172 16.21 -10.09 -12.42
C LYS A 172 16.91 -9.10 -11.51
N HIS A 173 16.85 -7.81 -11.82
CA HIS A 173 17.56 -6.77 -11.06
C HIS A 173 16.99 -6.58 -9.65
N LEU A 174 15.69 -6.84 -9.44
CA LEU A 174 15.05 -6.68 -8.13
C LEU A 174 15.69 -7.57 -7.06
N ALA A 175 16.14 -8.77 -7.41
CA ALA A 175 16.78 -9.69 -6.47
C ALA A 175 18.12 -9.16 -5.91
N GLY A 176 18.76 -8.21 -6.60
CA GLY A 176 20.00 -7.57 -6.15
C GLY A 176 19.80 -6.19 -5.52
N ASP A 177 18.56 -5.69 -5.48
CA ASP A 177 18.24 -4.39 -4.92
C ASP A 177 18.11 -4.49 -3.38
N PRO A 178 18.88 -3.72 -2.59
CA PRO A 178 18.86 -3.80 -1.13
C PRO A 178 17.54 -3.33 -0.49
N TYR A 179 16.76 -2.51 -1.20
CA TYR A 179 15.47 -2.00 -0.72
C TYR A 179 14.31 -2.94 -1.07
N PHE A 180 14.51 -3.90 -1.97
CA PHE A 180 13.46 -4.82 -2.39
C PHE A 180 13.14 -5.85 -1.28
N LYS A 181 11.89 -5.85 -0.81
CA LYS A 181 11.37 -6.73 0.26
C LYS A 181 10.55 -7.92 -0.26
N GLY A 182 10.43 -8.07 -1.57
CA GLY A 182 9.71 -9.18 -2.19
C GLY A 182 8.40 -8.77 -2.87
N TYR A 183 7.54 -9.75 -3.11
CA TYR A 183 6.30 -9.58 -3.87
C TYR A 183 5.07 -9.68 -2.98
N VAL A 184 4.05 -8.90 -3.31
CA VAL A 184 2.70 -9.01 -2.73
C VAL A 184 1.75 -9.46 -3.84
N VAL A 185 0.87 -10.41 -3.57
CA VAL A 185 -0.14 -10.85 -4.55
C VAL A 185 -1.50 -10.28 -4.16
N PHE A 186 -2.05 -9.42 -5.01
CA PHE A 186 -3.41 -8.92 -4.87
C PHE A 186 -4.41 -10.01 -5.25
N LEU A 187 -5.15 -10.50 -4.26
CA LEU A 187 -6.11 -11.58 -4.45
C LEU A 187 -7.41 -11.05 -5.04
N LEU A 188 -7.83 -11.62 -6.16
CA LEU A 188 -9.06 -11.24 -6.83
C LEU A 188 -10.26 -11.91 -6.16
N ALA A 189 -11.38 -11.19 -6.06
CA ALA A 189 -12.63 -11.79 -5.62
C ALA A 189 -13.04 -12.93 -6.60
N PRO A 190 -13.73 -13.99 -6.14
CA PRO A 190 -14.04 -15.17 -6.97
C PRO A 190 -14.68 -14.85 -8.33
N LYS A 191 -15.53 -13.82 -8.39
CA LYS A 191 -16.18 -13.36 -9.63
C LYS A 191 -15.21 -12.90 -10.74
N PHE A 192 -13.99 -12.52 -10.38
CA PHE A 192 -12.97 -12.05 -11.31
C PHE A 192 -11.96 -13.14 -11.70
N ARG A 193 -12.02 -14.33 -11.09
CA ARG A 193 -11.13 -15.46 -11.39
C ARG A 193 -11.54 -16.25 -12.64
N GLY A 194 -12.72 -15.97 -13.20
CA GLY A 194 -13.29 -16.66 -14.36
C GLY A 194 -12.83 -16.07 -15.70
N GLY A 195 -11.56 -16.29 -16.04
CA GLY A 195 -10.96 -15.89 -17.33
C GLY A 195 -10.19 -16.99 -18.05
N ALA A 196 -10.26 -18.23 -17.56
CA ALA A 196 -9.73 -19.41 -18.26
C ALA A 196 -10.82 -20.49 -18.29
N ARG A 197 -11.47 -20.64 -19.43
CA ARG A 197 -12.08 -21.90 -19.88
C ARG A 197 -11.32 -22.34 -21.12
#